data_AF-A0A7C9E126-F1
#
_entry.id   AF-A0A7C9E126-F1
#
_cell.length_a   1.000
_cell.length_b   1.000
_cell.length_c   1.000
_cell.angle_alpha   90.00
_cell.angle_beta   90.00
_cell.angle_gamma   90.00
#
_symmetry.space_group_name_H-M   'P 1'
#
loop_
_entity.id
_entity.type
_entity.pdbx_description
1 polymer ?
#
loop_
_entity_poly.entity_id
_entity_poly.type
_entity_poly.pdbx_seq_one_letter_code
_entity_poly.pdbx_strand_id
1 'polypeptide(L)'
;PLGWVRAMEVEDGVKVARVENLHNPFRANNKGDRFKLTMNKIYAWSLVDYERVVMLDADNLFLQNTDQLFQCGQFCAVFINPCIFHTGLFVLQPSMETFTDLRHELEIERPNSDGADQGFLGSYFPDLLDMPMFHPPANNTKLNGHFRLPLGYQMDASYYYLKLRWNIPCGP
;
A
#
# COMPACT_ATOMS: atom_id res chain seq x y z
N PRO A 1 -11.49 18.81 -16.51
CA PRO A 1 -10.79 18.05 -15.45
C PRO A 1 -10.29 19.02 -14.37
N LEU A 2 -10.24 18.62 -13.10
CA LEU A 2 -9.52 19.40 -12.08
C LEU A 2 -8.07 19.60 -12.54
N GLY A 3 -7.45 20.74 -12.23
CA GLY A 3 -6.11 21.08 -12.75
C GLY A 3 -5.06 19.98 -12.56
N TRP A 4 -5.10 19.31 -11.40
CA TRP A 4 -4.19 18.19 -11.08
C TRP A 4 -4.40 16.96 -11.98
N VAL A 5 -5.63 16.67 -12.41
CA VAL A 5 -5.92 15.52 -13.30
C VAL A 5 -5.26 15.75 -14.65
N ARG A 6 -5.31 16.99 -15.16
CA ARG A 6 -4.69 17.33 -16.43
C ARG A 6 -3.17 17.20 -16.38
N ALA A 7 -2.53 17.65 -15.29
CA ALA A 7 -1.10 17.48 -15.10
C ALA A 7 -0.72 15.98 -15.13
N MET A 8 -1.41 15.15 -14.34
CA MET A 8 -1.11 13.71 -14.28
C MET A 8 -1.35 12.99 -15.61
N GLU A 9 -2.49 13.24 -16.28
CA GLU A 9 -2.86 12.51 -17.50
C GLU A 9 -2.07 12.97 -18.73
N VAL A 10 -1.80 14.28 -18.86
CA VAL A 10 -1.23 14.87 -20.08
C VAL A 10 0.28 15.07 -19.99
N GLU A 11 0.79 15.45 -18.82
CA GLU A 11 2.20 15.79 -18.64
C GLU A 11 3.00 14.58 -18.13
N ASP A 12 2.45 13.84 -17.16
CA ASP A 12 3.15 12.71 -16.53
C ASP A 12 2.83 11.34 -17.16
N GLY A 13 1.86 11.28 -18.08
CA GLY A 13 1.45 10.04 -18.75
C GLY A 13 0.78 9.01 -17.84
N VAL A 14 0.22 9.44 -16.70
CA VAL A 14 -0.40 8.57 -15.70
C VAL A 14 -1.86 8.29 -16.07
N LYS A 15 -2.31 7.04 -15.90
CA LYS A 15 -3.73 6.67 -16.00
C LYS A 15 -4.45 7.01 -14.69
N VAL A 16 -5.38 7.96 -14.71
CA VAL A 16 -6.17 8.32 -13.53
C VAL A 16 -7.43 7.45 -13.46
N ALA A 17 -7.53 6.60 -12.44
CA ALA A 17 -8.73 5.84 -12.13
C ALA A 17 -9.56 6.60 -11.09
N ARG A 18 -10.82 6.93 -11.43
CA ARG A 18 -11.78 7.52 -10.48
C ARG A 18 -12.63 6.42 -9.88
N VAL A 19 -12.81 6.47 -8.58
CA VAL A 19 -13.61 5.49 -7.82
C VAL A 19 -14.64 6.21 -6.97
N GLU A 20 -15.72 5.51 -6.65
CA GLU A 20 -16.68 5.98 -5.65
C GLU A 20 -16.09 5.84 -4.25
N ASN A 21 -16.40 6.78 -3.37
CA ASN A 21 -15.86 6.74 -2.01
C ASN A 21 -16.54 5.64 -1.20
N LEU A 22 -15.76 4.72 -0.65
CA LEU A 22 -16.24 3.72 0.28
C LEU A 22 -16.56 4.36 1.63
N HIS A 23 -17.66 3.90 2.23
CA HIS A 23 -17.98 4.28 3.60
C HIS A 23 -17.02 3.58 4.57
N ASN A 24 -16.36 4.34 5.44
CA ASN A 24 -15.59 3.80 6.54
C ASN A 24 -16.51 3.70 7.78
N PRO A 25 -16.93 2.48 8.21
CA PRO A 25 -17.80 2.31 9.37
C PRO A 25 -17.07 2.57 10.70
N PHE A 26 -15.74 2.46 10.74
CA PHE A 26 -14.93 2.59 11.95
C PHE A 26 -14.64 4.05 12.37
N ARG A 27 -15.36 5.02 11.80
CA ARG A 27 -15.17 6.47 12.08
C ARG A 27 -15.27 6.82 13.57
N ALA A 28 -16.09 6.09 14.33
CA ALA A 28 -16.27 6.35 15.77
C ALA A 28 -15.00 6.08 16.60
N ASN A 29 -14.12 5.17 16.15
CA ASN A 29 -12.86 4.86 16.82
C ASN A 29 -11.73 5.83 16.44
N ASN A 30 -11.96 6.71 15.47
CA ASN A 30 -10.97 7.63 14.93
C ASN A 30 -11.16 9.04 15.47
N LYS A 31 -10.05 9.66 15.90
CA LYS A 31 -9.98 11.07 16.28
C LYS A 31 -10.05 11.97 15.04
N GLY A 32 -11.22 12.07 14.40
CA GLY A 32 -11.53 13.04 13.33
C GLY A 32 -11.62 12.48 11.90
N ASP A 33 -11.82 13.38 10.93
CA ASP A 33 -12.03 13.07 9.50
C ASP A 33 -10.81 12.52 8.75
N ARG A 34 -9.65 12.37 9.42
CA ARG A 34 -8.37 12.01 8.80
C ARG A 34 -8.41 10.70 8.00
N PHE A 35 -9.08 9.66 8.53
CA PHE A 35 -9.12 8.32 7.92
C PHE A 35 -10.42 8.05 7.15
N LYS A 36 -11.14 9.12 6.80
CA LYS A 36 -12.47 9.04 6.17
C LYS A 36 -12.46 8.26 4.85
N LEU A 37 -11.40 8.38 4.05
CA LEU A 37 -11.30 7.85 2.69
C LEU A 37 -10.26 6.73 2.55
N THR A 38 -9.66 6.30 3.65
CA THR A 38 -8.53 5.36 3.63
C THR A 38 -8.92 3.98 3.10
N MET A 39 -10.20 3.62 3.23
CA MET A 39 -10.76 2.37 2.68
C MET A 39 -10.74 2.32 1.15
N ASN A 40 -10.68 3.45 0.46
CA ASN A 40 -10.58 3.46 -1.01
C ASN A 40 -9.32 2.74 -1.52
N LYS A 41 -8.32 2.52 -0.66
CA LYS A 41 -7.12 1.75 -0.98
C LYS A 41 -7.42 0.34 -1.49
N ILE A 42 -8.52 -0.27 -1.04
CA ILE A 42 -8.90 -1.64 -1.46
C ILE A 42 -9.25 -1.74 -2.95
N TYR A 43 -9.59 -0.62 -3.62
CA TYR A 43 -9.78 -0.60 -5.08
C TYR A 43 -8.52 -1.05 -5.85
N ALA A 44 -7.34 -1.06 -5.23
CA ALA A 44 -6.15 -1.62 -5.87
C ALA A 44 -6.35 -3.09 -6.29
N TRP A 45 -7.18 -3.87 -5.58
CA TRP A 45 -7.51 -5.25 -5.97
C TRP A 45 -8.46 -5.35 -7.17
N SER A 46 -9.18 -4.28 -7.52
CA SER A 46 -10.07 -4.28 -8.70
C SER A 46 -9.32 -4.01 -10.01
N LEU A 47 -8.01 -3.73 -9.96
CA LEU A 47 -7.17 -3.42 -11.12
C LEU A 47 -6.79 -4.68 -11.92
N VAL A 48 -7.76 -5.51 -12.28
CA VAL A 48 -7.56 -6.84 -12.91
C VAL A 48 -6.98 -6.81 -14.32
N ASP A 49 -6.87 -5.62 -14.93
CA ASP A 49 -6.11 -5.43 -16.18
C ASP A 49 -4.59 -5.62 -15.96
N TYR A 50 -4.14 -5.62 -14.71
CA TYR A 50 -2.73 -5.76 -14.33
C TYR A 50 -2.49 -7.09 -13.63
N GLU A 51 -1.36 -7.72 -13.92
CA GLU A 51 -0.95 -8.95 -13.26
C GLU A 51 -0.38 -8.69 -11.85
N ARG A 52 0.26 -7.55 -11.65
CA ARG A 52 0.89 -7.12 -10.39
C ARG A 52 0.76 -5.60 -10.22
N VAL A 53 0.37 -5.15 -9.02
CA VAL A 53 0.22 -3.72 -8.68
C VAL A 53 1.00 -3.35 -7.41
N VAL A 54 2.16 -2.72 -7.54
CA VAL A 54 2.84 -2.13 -6.38
C VAL A 54 2.04 -0.90 -5.93
N MET A 55 1.41 -0.99 -4.78
CA MET A 55 0.72 0.14 -4.15
C MET A 55 1.74 0.93 -3.33
N LEU A 56 1.70 2.26 -3.51
CA LEU A 56 2.57 3.21 -2.83
C LEU A 56 1.72 4.38 -2.34
N ASP A 57 1.84 4.74 -1.06
CA ASP A 57 1.21 5.95 -0.54
C ASP A 57 1.87 7.20 -1.15
N ALA A 58 1.09 8.27 -1.29
CA ALA A 58 1.51 9.48 -2.01
C ALA A 58 2.66 10.25 -1.30
N ASP A 59 2.97 9.87 -0.06
CA ASP A 59 4.05 10.43 0.76
C ASP A 59 5.32 9.55 0.77
N ASN A 60 5.43 8.59 -0.15
CA ASN A 60 6.62 7.75 -0.29
C ASN A 60 7.40 8.08 -1.57
N LEU A 61 8.71 7.83 -1.52
CA LEU A 61 9.64 8.04 -2.63
C LEU A 61 10.59 6.84 -2.77
N PHE A 62 10.72 6.32 -3.99
CA PHE A 62 11.76 5.35 -4.30
C PHE A 62 13.11 6.03 -4.54
N LEU A 63 14.14 5.55 -3.84
CA LEU A 63 15.51 6.06 -3.98
C LEU A 63 16.36 5.25 -4.96
N GLN A 64 15.91 4.05 -5.31
CA GLN A 64 16.58 3.10 -6.19
C GLN A 64 15.51 2.36 -7.01
N ASN A 65 15.92 1.68 -8.08
CA ASN A 65 15.02 0.82 -8.84
C ASN A 65 14.45 -0.28 -7.92
N THR A 66 13.14 -0.51 -8.01
CA THR A 66 12.41 -1.49 -7.21
C THR A 66 11.59 -2.47 -8.04
N ASP A 67 11.98 -2.69 -9.30
CA ASP A 67 11.23 -3.54 -10.24
C ASP A 67 11.12 -4.99 -9.77
N GLN A 68 12.05 -5.45 -8.92
CA GLN A 68 11.97 -6.75 -8.25
C GLN A 68 10.68 -6.93 -7.42
N LEU A 69 10.02 -5.86 -6.97
CA LEU A 69 8.73 -5.96 -6.26
C LEU A 69 7.62 -6.54 -7.15
N PHE A 70 7.75 -6.46 -8.48
CA PHE A 70 6.82 -7.09 -9.42
C PHE A 70 6.97 -8.62 -9.49
N GLN A 71 8.01 -9.19 -8.85
CA GLN A 71 8.24 -10.63 -8.74
C GLN A 71 7.65 -11.25 -7.47
N CYS A 72 7.21 -10.41 -6.52
CA CYS A 72 6.59 -10.90 -5.29
C CYS A 72 5.18 -11.47 -5.56
N GLY A 73 4.66 -12.27 -4.63
CA GLY A 73 3.40 -12.99 -4.82
C GLY A 73 2.12 -12.17 -4.66
N GLN A 74 1.02 -12.85 -4.29
CA GLN A 74 -0.34 -12.29 -4.25
C GLN A 74 -0.49 -11.18 -3.23
N PHE A 75 0.18 -11.29 -2.09
CA PHE A 75 0.23 -10.22 -1.12
C PHE A 75 1.59 -10.18 -0.44
N CYS A 76 2.30 -9.06 -0.59
CA CYS A 76 3.53 -8.82 0.15
C CYS A 76 3.52 -7.44 0.76
N ALA A 77 3.82 -7.32 2.05
CA ALA A 77 3.88 -6.03 2.72
C ALA A 77 5.13 -5.92 3.58
N VAL A 78 5.52 -4.66 3.84
CA VAL A 78 6.62 -4.36 4.75
C VAL A 78 6.09 -4.28 6.17
N PHE A 79 6.93 -4.60 7.15
CA PHE A 79 6.60 -4.55 8.57
C PHE A 79 7.33 -3.39 9.25
N ILE A 80 6.57 -2.52 9.95
CA ILE A 80 7.13 -1.44 10.78
C ILE A 80 7.92 -2.05 11.94
N ASN A 81 7.36 -3.12 12.50
CA ASN A 81 7.93 -3.91 13.58
C ASN A 81 7.47 -5.36 13.41
N PRO A 82 8.00 -6.32 14.19
CA PRO A 82 7.68 -7.73 14.03
C PRO A 82 6.21 -8.12 14.20
N CYS A 83 5.30 -7.20 14.56
CA CYS A 83 3.89 -7.47 14.80
C CYS A 83 2.94 -6.64 13.91
N ILE A 84 3.42 -5.56 13.31
CA ILE A 84 2.57 -4.58 12.59
C ILE A 84 3.13 -4.38 11.19
N PHE A 85 2.36 -4.82 10.19
CA PHE A 85 2.61 -4.49 8.80
C PHE A 85 2.22 -3.04 8.50
N HIS A 86 2.85 -2.45 7.49
CA HIS A 86 2.59 -1.10 7.03
C HIS A 86 1.92 -1.14 5.68
N THR A 87 0.84 -0.38 5.51
CA THR A 87 0.13 -0.31 4.24
C THR A 87 0.73 0.72 3.29
N GLY A 88 1.72 1.52 3.69
CA GLY A 88 2.30 2.54 2.81
C GLY A 88 2.99 1.99 1.56
N LEU A 89 3.52 0.78 1.65
CA LEU A 89 3.98 0.04 0.48
C LEU A 89 3.54 -1.41 0.60
N PHE A 90 2.83 -1.90 -0.40
CA PHE A 90 2.57 -3.32 -0.54
C PHE A 90 2.44 -3.74 -2.00
N VAL A 91 2.53 -5.04 -2.17
CA VAL A 91 2.45 -5.77 -3.42
C VAL A 91 1.15 -6.57 -3.35
N LEU A 92 0.24 -6.39 -4.30
CA LEU A 92 -0.85 -7.33 -4.55
C LEU A 92 -0.88 -7.95 -5.97
N GLN A 93 -1.52 -9.10 -6.10
CA GLN A 93 -2.11 -9.59 -7.36
C GLN A 93 -3.58 -9.16 -7.39
N PRO A 94 -4.03 -8.38 -8.39
CA PRO A 94 -5.43 -7.97 -8.48
C PRO A 94 -6.37 -9.16 -8.66
N SER A 95 -7.52 -9.10 -7.99
CA SER A 95 -8.56 -10.14 -8.06
C SER A 95 -9.90 -9.52 -7.69
N MET A 96 -10.89 -9.64 -8.58
CA MET A 96 -12.25 -9.20 -8.30
C MET A 96 -12.91 -10.01 -7.18
N GLU A 97 -12.50 -11.27 -7.00
CA GLU A 97 -12.95 -12.11 -5.88
C GLU A 97 -12.47 -11.53 -4.56
N THR A 98 -11.17 -11.29 -4.41
CA THR A 98 -10.58 -10.67 -3.21
C THR A 98 -11.12 -9.26 -2.98
N PHE A 99 -11.32 -8.46 -4.03
CA PHE A 99 -11.92 -7.12 -3.90
C PHE A 99 -13.36 -7.18 -3.37
N THR A 100 -14.18 -8.09 -3.90
CA THR A 100 -15.57 -8.27 -3.46
C THR A 100 -15.63 -8.73 -2.01
N ASP A 101 -14.74 -9.66 -1.63
CA ASP A 101 -14.61 -10.15 -0.27
C ASP A 101 -14.12 -9.06 0.71
N LEU A 102 -13.09 -8.29 0.35
CA LEU A 102 -12.65 -7.12 1.13
C LEU A 102 -13.78 -6.11 1.35
N ARG A 103 -14.63 -5.87 0.34
CA ARG A 103 -15.79 -5.00 0.49
C ARG A 103 -16.83 -5.60 1.43
N HIS A 104 -17.09 -6.89 1.32
CA HIS A 104 -18.01 -7.60 2.20
C HIS A 104 -17.54 -7.54 3.66
N GLU A 105 -16.27 -7.86 3.92
CA GLU A 105 -15.66 -7.80 5.26
C GLU A 105 -15.68 -6.38 5.85
N LEU A 106 -15.60 -5.35 5.01
CA LEU A 106 -15.79 -3.96 5.42
C LEU A 106 -17.24 -3.67 5.82
N GLU A 107 -18.21 -4.17 5.07
CA GLU A 107 -19.66 -3.99 5.35
C GLU A 107 -20.11 -4.69 6.64
N ILE A 108 -19.53 -5.85 6.96
CA ILE A 108 -19.81 -6.57 8.21
C ILE A 108 -18.91 -6.13 9.37
N GLU A 109 -18.14 -5.06 9.19
CA GLU A 109 -17.29 -4.45 10.21
C GLU A 109 -16.26 -5.41 10.82
N ARG A 110 -15.52 -6.17 9.98
CA ARG A 110 -14.39 -7.00 10.42
C ARG A 110 -13.50 -6.22 11.41
N PRO A 111 -13.00 -6.87 12.49
CA PRO A 111 -12.21 -6.19 13.52
C PRO A 111 -11.09 -5.31 12.94
N ASN A 112 -11.15 -4.02 13.26
CA ASN A 112 -10.18 -3.03 12.78
C ASN A 112 -9.64 -2.23 13.98
N SER A 113 -8.37 -2.45 14.31
CA SER A 113 -7.73 -1.91 15.51
C SER A 113 -7.38 -0.42 15.44
N ASP A 114 -7.17 0.11 14.23
CA ASP A 114 -6.80 1.52 14.03
C ASP A 114 -7.88 2.33 13.29
N GLY A 115 -9.00 1.70 12.94
CA GLY A 115 -10.09 2.31 12.17
C GLY A 115 -9.69 2.76 10.77
N ALA A 116 -8.53 2.31 10.27
CA ALA A 116 -7.94 2.68 9.01
C ALA A 116 -7.58 1.43 8.18
N ASP A 117 -6.92 1.63 7.04
CA ASP A 117 -6.59 0.57 6.09
C ASP A 117 -5.55 -0.42 6.64
N GLN A 118 -4.66 0.04 7.52
CA GLN A 118 -3.65 -0.83 8.13
C GLN A 118 -4.27 -1.81 9.13
N GLY A 119 -5.11 -1.38 10.06
CA GLY A 119 -5.82 -2.30 10.95
C GLY A 119 -6.73 -3.25 10.17
N PHE A 120 -7.44 -2.74 9.16
CA PHE A 120 -8.32 -3.53 8.31
C PHE A 120 -7.58 -4.61 7.53
N LEU A 121 -6.59 -4.24 6.71
CA LEU A 121 -5.84 -5.19 5.89
C LEU A 121 -5.05 -6.19 6.75
N GLY A 122 -4.64 -5.81 7.96
CA GLY A 122 -3.94 -6.72 8.87
C GLY A 122 -4.83 -7.79 9.42
N SER A 123 -6.06 -7.40 9.78
CA SER A 123 -7.06 -8.35 10.20
C SER A 123 -7.49 -9.28 9.07
N TYR A 124 -7.49 -8.81 7.82
CA TYR A 124 -7.87 -9.59 6.63
C TYR A 124 -6.76 -10.58 6.20
N PHE A 125 -5.49 -10.18 6.33
CA PHE A 125 -4.32 -11.03 6.06
C PHE A 125 -3.56 -11.39 7.35
N PRO A 126 -4.18 -12.12 8.30
CA PRO A 126 -3.63 -12.31 9.64
C PRO A 126 -2.32 -13.10 9.65
N ASP A 127 -2.15 -14.02 8.71
CA ASP A 127 -0.99 -14.93 8.66
C ASP A 127 0.26 -14.29 8.05
N LEU A 128 0.18 -13.03 7.59
CA LEU A 128 1.30 -12.37 6.90
C LEU A 128 2.57 -12.30 7.77
N LEU A 129 2.40 -12.27 9.09
CA LEU A 129 3.48 -12.30 10.07
C LEU A 129 4.34 -13.58 9.98
N ASP A 130 3.69 -14.70 9.71
CA ASP A 130 4.30 -16.02 9.66
C ASP A 130 4.84 -16.36 8.26
N MET A 131 4.60 -15.48 7.28
CA MET A 131 5.04 -15.70 5.90
C MET A 131 6.56 -15.57 5.73
N PRO A 132 7.15 -16.27 4.77
CA PRO A 132 8.58 -16.19 4.48
C PRO A 132 8.97 -14.78 4.02
N MET A 133 10.25 -14.42 4.25
CA MET A 133 10.82 -13.20 3.67
C MET A 133 10.89 -13.32 2.15
N PHE A 134 10.53 -12.24 1.46
CA PHE A 134 10.66 -12.13 0.02
C PHE A 134 12.14 -12.04 -0.37
N HIS A 135 12.54 -12.96 -1.25
CA HIS A 135 13.82 -12.94 -1.94
C HIS A 135 13.56 -12.97 -3.45
N PRO A 136 13.95 -11.92 -4.20
CA PRO A 136 13.76 -11.89 -5.64
C PRO A 136 14.41 -13.10 -6.32
N PRO A 137 13.67 -13.87 -7.14
CA PRO A 137 14.24 -15.01 -7.85
C PRO A 137 15.17 -14.54 -8.98
N ALA A 138 16.32 -15.20 -9.13
CA ALA A 138 17.36 -14.82 -10.10
C ALA A 138 16.92 -14.90 -11.58
N ASN A 139 15.88 -15.69 -11.87
CA ASN A 139 15.35 -15.91 -13.21
C ASN A 139 14.17 -14.97 -13.56
N ASN A 140 13.92 -13.94 -12.75
CA ASN A 140 12.80 -12.99 -12.91
C ASN A 140 11.41 -13.65 -12.93
N THR A 141 11.27 -14.85 -12.38
CA THR A 141 9.96 -15.47 -12.20
C THR A 141 9.13 -14.73 -11.16
N LYS A 142 7.81 -14.83 -11.28
CA LYS A 142 6.89 -14.30 -10.28
C LYS A 142 6.59 -15.41 -9.28
N LEU A 143 6.67 -15.07 -8.01
CA LEU A 143 6.34 -16.00 -6.93
C LEU A 143 4.83 -16.07 -6.75
N ASN A 144 4.38 -17.18 -6.18
CA ASN A 144 3.02 -17.34 -5.65
C ASN A 144 3.12 -17.55 -4.13
N GLY A 145 2.10 -17.13 -3.40
CA GLY A 145 2.03 -17.04 -1.95
C GLY A 145 2.09 -15.61 -1.43
N HIS A 146 2.05 -15.50 -0.11
CA HIS A 146 2.25 -14.24 0.59
C HIS A 146 3.68 -14.18 1.13
N PHE A 147 4.26 -12.97 1.19
CA PHE A 147 5.64 -12.80 1.63
C PHE A 147 5.80 -11.53 2.45
N ARG A 148 6.76 -11.56 3.39
CA ARG A 148 7.19 -10.35 4.10
C ARG A 148 8.26 -9.63 3.28
N LEU A 149 8.05 -8.35 3.03
CA LEU A 149 9.07 -7.53 2.39
C LEU A 149 10.15 -7.12 3.40
N PRO A 150 11.43 -7.06 2.99
CA PRO A 150 12.51 -6.51 3.80
C PRO A 150 12.21 -5.09 4.29
N LEU A 151 12.62 -4.78 5.53
CA LEU A 151 12.46 -3.44 6.14
C LEU A 151 13.05 -2.32 5.27
N GLY A 152 14.00 -2.61 4.39
CA GLY A 152 14.56 -1.62 3.46
C GLY A 152 13.56 -0.99 2.50
N TYR A 153 12.41 -1.61 2.25
CA TYR A 153 11.33 -1.02 1.46
C TYR A 153 10.46 -0.04 2.25
N GLN A 154 10.70 0.10 3.55
CA GLN A 154 10.02 1.05 4.40
C GLN A 154 11.01 1.61 5.43
N MET A 155 11.71 2.68 5.04
CA MET A 155 12.57 3.43 5.95
C MET A 155 11.93 4.77 6.24
N ASP A 156 11.77 5.09 7.53
CA ASP A 156 11.35 6.42 7.96
C ASP A 156 12.40 7.47 7.56
N ALA A 157 11.94 8.67 7.21
CA ALA A 157 12.81 9.74 6.75
C ALA A 157 13.91 10.10 7.78
N SER A 158 13.68 9.88 9.08
CA SER A 158 14.70 10.03 10.12
C SER A 158 15.95 9.19 9.89
N TYR A 159 15.83 7.96 9.35
CA TYR A 159 16.99 7.13 8.99
C TYR A 159 17.84 7.78 7.90
N TYR A 160 17.21 8.57 7.03
CA TYR A 160 17.88 9.28 5.96
C TYR A 160 18.49 10.61 6.44
N TYR A 161 17.76 11.38 7.23
CA TYR A 161 18.26 12.64 7.82
C TYR A 161 19.44 12.44 8.77
N LEU A 162 19.46 11.35 9.54
CA LEU A 162 20.56 11.07 10.46
C LEU A 162 21.83 10.57 9.77
N LYS A 163 21.73 10.06 8.54
CA LYS A 163 22.88 9.59 7.75
C LYS A 163 23.46 10.64 6.82
N LEU A 164 22.70 11.67 6.45
CA LEU A 164 23.10 12.65 5.45
C LEU A 164 23.08 14.06 6.04
N ARG A 165 24.08 14.87 5.70
CA ARG A 165 24.07 16.29 6.04
C ARG A 165 23.19 17.03 5.06
N TRP A 166 21.98 17.36 5.50
CA TRP A 166 21.07 18.19 4.73
C TRP A 166 21.32 19.66 5.05
N ASN A 167 21.86 20.42 4.09
CA ASN A 167 21.75 21.87 4.09
C ASN A 167 20.47 22.20 3.32
N ILE A 168 19.40 22.48 4.05
CA ILE A 168 18.22 23.13 3.47
C ILE A 168 18.58 24.62 3.46
N PRO A 169 18.93 25.22 2.32
CA PRO A 169 19.10 26.67 2.28
C PRO A 169 17.76 27.27 2.69
N CYS A 170 17.78 28.14 3.70
CA CYS A 170 16.65 29.01 3.95
C CYS A 170 16.33 29.71 2.62
N GLY A 171 15.10 29.56 2.14
CA GLY A 171 14.63 30.28 0.96
C GLY A 171 14.74 31.80 1.15
N PRO A 172 14.55 32.59 0.08
CA PRO A 172 14.76 34.04 0.09
C PRO A 172 14.01 34.77 1.21
#